data_AF-A0A8C2BCX3-F1
#
_entry.id   AF-A0A8C2BCX3-F1
#
_cell.length_a   1.000
_cell.length_b   1.000
_cell.length_c   1.000
_cell.angle_alpha   90.00
_cell.angle_beta   90.00
_cell.angle_gamma   90.00
#
_symmetry.space_group_name_H-M   'P 1'
#
loop_
_entity.id
_entity.type
_entity.pdbx_description
1 polymer ?
#
loop_
_entity_poly.entity_id
_entity_poly.type
_entity_poly.pdbx_seq_one_letter_code
_entity_poly.pdbx_strand_id
1 'polypeptide(L)'
;RNRCHSRLKQLHGQQVTVHTPPNITGHWVSNSCEVRPGPEFLTRSYRFFPDGSFQALQFFYQDPECSEPSSSLLIRGSVRPLGGSWLVRGGTESEVHVSAVQLRCLQTACDPPDPSMQELTLMRLELRAEELFLGDVQTERAQPAGYQSPLRSAKAQRCGVCRIVSSADLHHPPVLPARSERPVRLQGDWVSTRCEVRPGVLFLTRQLTFHEDSQTWTGQYDHFSDPVCRHPTFSISASGRYTRGAPSAAIRGAVEFTFTVTQMTVTPMDVATTSLLNVFRGRECGSEGSWRRGVPQDVTWTSGCAALGVRLPHTEYELFRAGQDPSGHSLLYNGQRPSDGSSPDRPERRPTSFQPPLTRCSRGGRERERERPFRLSSGSHTPHTLPAAAALVLLHTLL
;
A
#
# COMPACT_ATOMS: atom_id res chain seq x y z
N ARG A 1 -9.13 -11.38 -19.84
CA ARG A 1 -9.28 -12.31 -18.68
C ARG A 1 -7.98 -12.96 -18.19
N ASN A 2 -6.99 -13.34 -19.02
CA ASN A 2 -5.87 -14.20 -18.55
C ASN A 2 -4.64 -13.48 -17.91
N ARG A 3 -4.34 -12.20 -18.21
CA ARG A 3 -3.09 -11.56 -17.73
C ARG A 3 -3.12 -11.00 -16.29
N CYS A 4 -4.24 -10.45 -15.80
CA CYS A 4 -4.32 -10.03 -14.40
C CYS A 4 -4.11 -11.22 -13.46
N HIS A 5 -4.79 -12.33 -13.76
CA HIS A 5 -4.67 -13.57 -13.00
C HIS A 5 -3.23 -14.13 -13.02
N SER A 6 -2.56 -14.09 -14.18
CA SER A 6 -1.15 -14.46 -14.28
C SER A 6 -0.25 -13.55 -13.43
N ARG A 7 -0.49 -12.24 -13.39
CA ARG A 7 0.25 -11.31 -12.53
C ARG A 7 0.01 -11.61 -11.04
N LEU A 8 -1.23 -11.80 -10.61
CA LEU A 8 -1.54 -12.19 -9.21
C LEU A 8 -0.88 -13.50 -8.81
N LYS A 9 -0.93 -14.52 -9.69
CA LYS A 9 -0.25 -15.80 -9.46
C LYS A 9 1.26 -15.63 -9.26
N GLN A 10 1.89 -14.73 -10.01
CA GLN A 10 3.30 -14.41 -9.83
C GLN A 10 3.58 -13.77 -8.46
N LEU A 11 2.67 -12.92 -7.96
CA LEU A 11 2.80 -12.31 -6.64
C LEU A 11 2.67 -13.32 -5.49
N HIS A 12 1.67 -14.21 -5.55
CA HIS A 12 1.44 -15.21 -4.48
C HIS A 12 2.59 -16.22 -4.32
N GLY A 13 3.41 -16.37 -5.38
CA GLY A 13 4.60 -17.23 -5.40
C GLY A 13 5.91 -16.48 -5.15
N GLN A 14 5.88 -15.16 -4.96
CA GLN A 14 7.11 -14.38 -4.86
C GLN A 14 7.80 -14.65 -3.53
N GLN A 15 9.08 -15.04 -3.60
CA GLN A 15 9.89 -15.28 -2.41
C GLN A 15 10.46 -13.95 -1.93
N VAL A 16 9.86 -13.38 -0.89
CA VAL A 16 10.38 -12.22 -0.16
C VAL A 16 11.21 -12.73 1.02
N THR A 17 12.46 -12.27 1.10
CA THR A 17 13.34 -12.54 2.25
C THR A 17 13.35 -11.31 3.13
N VAL A 18 12.87 -11.45 4.36
CA VAL A 18 12.88 -10.42 5.39
C VAL A 18 13.70 -10.96 6.57
N HIS A 19 14.69 -10.21 7.03
CA HIS A 19 15.44 -10.52 8.24
C HIS A 19 14.97 -9.64 9.40
N THR A 20 14.91 -10.22 10.59
CA THR A 20 14.51 -9.54 11.82
C THR A 20 15.56 -9.80 12.89
N PRO A 21 16.26 -8.78 13.41
CA PRO A 21 16.23 -7.38 12.95
C PRO A 21 16.89 -7.21 11.57
N PRO A 22 16.48 -6.20 10.78
CA PRO A 22 17.07 -5.92 9.48
C PRO A 22 18.39 -5.16 9.63
N ASN A 23 19.40 -5.50 8.82
CA ASN A 23 20.57 -4.64 8.67
C ASN A 23 20.27 -3.54 7.65
N ILE A 24 19.88 -2.37 8.15
CA ILE A 24 19.48 -1.22 7.33
C ILE A 24 20.66 -0.28 6.98
N THR A 25 21.89 -0.63 7.38
CA THR A 25 23.08 0.19 7.11
C THR A 25 23.18 0.53 5.63
N GLY A 26 23.32 1.82 5.31
CA GLY A 26 23.37 2.28 3.94
C GLY A 26 22.67 3.60 3.72
N HIS A 27 22.52 3.96 2.44
CA HIS A 27 21.85 5.18 2.00
C HIS A 27 20.61 4.79 1.20
N TRP A 28 19.44 5.25 1.66
CA TRP A 28 18.12 4.91 1.15
C TRP A 28 17.40 6.18 0.72
N VAL A 29 16.85 6.18 -0.48
CA VAL A 29 16.27 7.37 -1.11
C VAL A 29 14.93 7.09 -1.75
N SER A 30 14.05 8.09 -1.82
CA SER A 30 12.81 7.99 -2.58
C SER A 30 13.11 7.77 -4.08
N ASN A 31 12.27 6.98 -4.74
CA ASN A 31 12.35 6.74 -6.19
C ASN A 31 11.26 7.48 -7.00
N SER A 32 10.37 8.19 -6.31
CA SER A 32 9.35 9.09 -6.85
C SER A 32 8.98 10.14 -5.80
N CYS A 33 8.22 11.17 -6.21
CA CYS A 33 7.55 12.07 -5.28
C CYS A 33 6.51 11.29 -4.45
N GLU A 34 6.50 11.50 -3.14
CA GLU A 34 5.57 10.89 -2.20
C GLU A 34 4.46 11.86 -1.85
N VAL A 35 3.23 11.36 -1.71
CA VAL A 35 2.05 12.14 -1.32
C VAL A 35 1.51 11.55 -0.02
N ARG A 36 1.63 12.29 1.07
CA ARG A 36 1.18 11.91 2.42
C ARG A 36 -0.17 12.54 2.77
N PRO A 37 -0.93 11.94 3.73
CA PRO A 37 -2.17 12.53 4.23
C PRO A 37 -1.97 13.98 4.69
N GLY A 38 -2.97 14.84 4.48
CA GLY A 38 -2.86 16.26 4.82
C GLY A 38 -2.26 17.12 3.70
N PRO A 39 -2.64 16.81 2.45
CA PRO A 39 -1.72 16.60 1.31
C PRO A 39 -0.30 17.19 1.51
N GLU A 40 0.64 16.35 1.92
CA GLU A 40 2.05 16.71 2.05
C GLU A 40 2.87 16.03 0.94
N PHE A 41 3.67 16.82 0.21
CA PHE A 41 4.50 16.32 -0.90
C PHE A 41 5.97 16.31 -0.50
N LEU A 42 6.64 15.15 -0.64
CA LEU A 42 8.02 15.04 -0.21
C LEU A 42 8.86 14.02 -0.97
N THR A 43 10.18 14.14 -0.78
CA THR A 43 11.19 13.11 -1.07
C THR A 43 12.11 12.95 0.14
N ARG A 44 12.64 11.74 0.34
CA ARG A 44 13.42 11.36 1.51
C ARG A 44 14.79 10.82 1.10
N SER A 45 15.81 11.09 1.90
CA SER A 45 17.20 10.65 1.71
C SER A 45 17.84 10.33 3.05
N TYR A 46 17.80 9.05 3.45
CA TYR A 46 18.17 8.59 4.79
C TYR A 46 19.44 7.76 4.76
N ARG A 47 20.37 8.06 5.66
CA ARG A 47 21.62 7.34 5.83
C ARG A 47 21.65 6.73 7.22
N PHE A 48 21.83 5.42 7.30
CA PHE A 48 22.00 4.67 8.53
C PHE A 48 23.44 4.16 8.62
N PHE A 49 24.05 4.30 9.79
CA PHE A 49 25.44 3.94 10.03
C PHE A 49 25.55 2.67 10.90
N PRO A 50 26.69 1.96 10.86
CA PRO A 50 26.87 0.71 11.61
C PRO A 50 26.74 0.86 13.14
N ASP A 51 26.93 2.05 13.68
CA ASP A 51 26.79 2.37 15.11
C ASP A 51 25.34 2.63 15.53
N GLY A 52 24.38 2.51 14.61
CA GLY A 52 22.96 2.78 14.84
C GLY A 52 22.60 4.27 14.75
N SER A 53 23.55 5.17 14.49
CA SER A 53 23.23 6.56 14.20
C SER A 53 22.58 6.70 12.81
N PHE A 54 21.79 7.75 12.63
CA PHE A 54 21.21 8.09 11.34
C PHE A 54 21.29 9.58 11.01
N GLN A 55 21.27 9.86 9.72
CA GLN A 55 21.02 11.17 9.15
C GLN A 55 19.87 11.08 8.15
N ALA A 56 18.77 11.77 8.41
CA ALA A 56 17.57 11.79 7.59
C ALA A 56 17.36 13.17 6.98
N LEU A 57 17.37 13.25 5.65
CA LEU A 57 16.93 14.44 4.91
C LEU A 57 15.51 14.20 4.39
N GLN A 58 14.59 15.09 4.77
CA GLN A 58 13.26 15.18 4.19
C GLN A 58 13.16 16.52 3.43
N PHE A 59 12.73 16.45 2.18
CA PHE A 59 12.55 17.62 1.31
C PHE A 59 11.07 17.75 1.01
N PHE A 60 10.49 18.92 1.31
CA PHE A 60 9.06 19.19 1.14
C PHE A 60 8.83 20.11 -0.06
N TYR A 61 7.66 19.97 -0.69
CA TYR A 61 7.32 20.65 -1.93
C TYR A 61 5.89 21.19 -1.90
N GLN A 62 5.61 22.14 -2.80
CA GLN A 62 4.27 22.72 -2.99
C GLN A 62 3.40 21.92 -3.98
N ASP A 63 4.02 20.98 -4.71
CA ASP A 63 3.39 20.28 -5.82
C ASP A 63 3.61 18.75 -5.76
N PRO A 64 2.66 17.94 -6.28
CA PRO A 64 2.73 16.47 -6.26
C PRO A 64 3.71 15.88 -7.29
N GLU A 65 4.45 16.72 -8.01
CA GLU A 65 5.57 16.33 -8.87
C GLU A 65 6.93 16.52 -8.18
N CYS A 66 6.97 17.16 -7.00
CA CYS A 66 8.18 17.52 -6.27
C CYS A 66 9.13 18.38 -7.14
N SER A 67 8.58 19.41 -7.77
CA SER A 67 9.30 20.33 -8.65
C SER A 67 9.50 21.73 -8.04
N GLU A 68 8.73 22.08 -7.01
CA GLU A 68 8.75 23.38 -6.33
C GLU A 68 9.07 23.20 -4.83
N PRO A 69 10.36 23.16 -4.44
CA PRO A 69 10.76 22.96 -3.05
C PRO A 69 10.25 24.08 -2.12
N SER A 70 9.72 23.71 -0.95
CA SER A 70 9.26 24.64 0.08
C SER A 70 10.23 24.71 1.26
N SER A 71 10.63 23.55 1.78
CA SER A 71 11.52 23.43 2.93
C SER A 71 12.34 22.14 2.88
N SER A 72 13.41 22.10 3.67
CA SER A 72 14.26 20.93 3.85
C SER A 72 14.55 20.74 5.34
N LEU A 73 14.46 19.49 5.80
CA LEU A 73 14.63 19.12 7.18
C LEU A 73 15.75 18.07 7.29
N LEU A 74 16.76 18.37 8.09
CA LEU A 74 17.85 17.47 8.41
C LEU A 74 17.73 17.02 9.86
N ILE A 75 17.48 15.73 10.04
CA ILE A 75 17.29 15.10 11.34
C ILE A 75 18.45 14.15 11.58
N ARG A 76 19.05 14.23 12.76
CA ARG A 76 20.08 13.30 13.23
C ARG A 76 19.62 12.64 14.51
N GLY A 77 20.05 11.42 14.72
CA GLY A 77 19.65 10.64 15.87
C GLY A 77 20.23 9.24 15.86
N SER A 78 19.62 8.36 16.65
CA SER A 78 19.90 6.93 16.65
C SER A 78 18.62 6.11 16.49
N VAL A 79 18.76 4.95 15.88
CA VAL A 79 17.69 3.97 15.71
C VAL A 79 18.19 2.60 16.15
N ARG A 80 17.40 1.93 16.99
CA ARG A 80 17.71 0.60 17.50
C ARG A 80 16.59 -0.37 17.14
N PRO A 81 16.81 -1.28 16.17
CA PRO A 81 15.89 -2.38 15.92
C PRO A 81 15.70 -3.23 17.19
N LEU A 82 14.45 -3.53 17.55
CA LEU A 82 14.12 -4.31 18.74
C LEU A 82 13.77 -5.76 18.38
N GLY A 83 12.75 -5.95 17.56
CA GLY A 83 12.20 -7.27 17.24
C GLY A 83 11.04 -7.18 16.26
N GLY A 84 10.40 -8.31 15.97
CA GLY A 84 9.25 -8.34 15.05
C GLY A 84 8.07 -7.54 15.59
N SER A 85 7.39 -6.77 14.73
CA SER A 85 6.20 -6.03 15.14
C SER A 85 5.05 -6.96 15.45
N TRP A 86 4.33 -6.67 16.54
CA TRP A 86 3.13 -7.41 16.92
C TRP A 86 1.91 -6.99 16.08
N LEU A 87 1.88 -5.73 15.63
CA LEU A 87 0.78 -5.16 14.85
C LEU A 87 0.94 -5.42 13.35
N VAL A 88 2.16 -5.32 12.83
CA VAL A 88 2.45 -5.45 11.39
C VAL A 88 3.34 -6.65 11.14
N ARG A 89 2.73 -7.77 10.73
CA ARG A 89 3.45 -9.03 10.43
C ARG A 89 4.57 -8.81 9.41
N GLY A 90 5.77 -9.31 9.73
CA GLY A 90 6.97 -9.13 8.90
C GLY A 90 7.60 -7.74 9.02
N GLY A 91 7.06 -6.86 9.86
CA GLY A 91 7.71 -5.63 10.27
C GLY A 91 8.65 -5.84 11.45
N THR A 92 9.54 -4.88 11.66
CA THR A 92 10.42 -4.78 12.82
C THR A 92 10.15 -3.48 13.54
N GLU A 93 9.92 -3.56 14.85
CA GLU A 93 9.80 -2.40 15.73
C GLU A 93 11.16 -1.84 16.10
N SER A 94 11.24 -0.52 16.23
CA SER A 94 12.48 0.18 16.56
C SER A 94 12.25 1.25 17.62
N GLU A 95 13.27 1.46 18.45
CA GLU A 95 13.39 2.64 19.28
C GLU A 95 14.14 3.74 18.51
N VAL A 96 13.64 4.97 18.57
CA VAL A 96 14.18 6.11 17.82
C VAL A 96 14.44 7.25 18.78
N HIS A 97 15.65 7.81 18.72
CA HIS A 97 16.02 9.00 19.47
C HIS A 97 16.51 10.09 18.53
N VAL A 98 15.84 11.25 18.53
CA VAL A 98 16.24 12.41 17.74
C VAL A 98 17.17 13.28 18.57
N SER A 99 18.39 13.49 18.08
CA SER A 99 19.43 14.26 18.77
C SER A 99 19.57 15.69 18.24
N ALA A 100 19.28 15.92 16.95
CA ALA A 100 19.37 17.25 16.36
C ALA A 100 18.42 17.38 15.16
N VAL A 101 17.89 18.59 14.98
CA VAL A 101 17.00 18.96 13.87
C VAL A 101 17.48 20.29 13.29
N GLN A 102 17.62 20.37 11.97
CA GLN A 102 17.92 21.61 11.25
C GLN A 102 16.88 21.82 10.15
N LEU A 103 16.18 22.95 10.19
CA LEU A 103 15.20 23.35 9.19
C LEU A 103 15.81 24.40 8.26
N ARG A 104 15.59 24.24 6.96
CA ARG A 104 15.86 25.24 5.95
C ARG A 104 14.56 25.56 5.21
N CYS A 105 14.01 26.76 5.41
CA CYS A 105 12.99 27.29 4.53
C CYS A 105 13.64 27.75 3.22
N LEU A 106 13.07 27.36 2.07
CA LEU A 106 13.45 27.87 0.75
C LEU A 106 12.53 29.01 0.28
N GLN A 107 11.39 29.17 0.95
CA GLN A 107 10.46 30.27 0.75
C GLN A 107 10.65 31.36 1.83
N THR A 108 9.89 32.45 1.71
CA THR A 108 9.85 33.55 2.69
C THR A 108 9.40 33.11 4.08
N ALA A 109 8.52 32.11 4.14
CA ALA A 109 8.08 31.43 5.34
C ALA A 109 7.81 29.95 5.03
N CYS A 110 8.00 29.08 6.02
CA CYS A 110 7.59 27.68 5.95
C CYS A 110 7.16 27.19 7.33
N ASP A 111 6.10 26.39 7.39
CA ASP A 111 5.71 25.75 8.63
C ASP A 111 6.67 24.59 8.94
N PRO A 112 7.20 24.48 10.17
CA PRO A 112 8.11 23.40 10.54
C PRO A 112 7.36 22.06 10.54
N PRO A 113 7.80 21.07 9.74
CA PRO A 113 7.23 19.72 9.77
C PRO A 113 7.52 19.01 11.10
N ASP A 114 6.75 17.98 11.46
CA ASP A 114 6.99 17.17 12.67
C ASP A 114 8.32 16.39 12.57
N PRO A 115 9.31 16.64 13.45
CA PRO A 115 10.60 15.95 13.41
C PRO A 115 10.61 14.62 14.18
N SER A 116 9.46 14.12 14.65
CA SER A 116 9.37 12.94 15.52
C SER A 116 9.95 11.64 14.95
N MET A 117 10.15 11.55 13.63
CA MET A 117 10.63 10.36 12.93
C MET A 117 9.85 9.08 13.29
N GLN A 118 8.54 9.20 13.56
CA GLN A 118 7.67 8.07 13.91
C GLN A 118 7.70 6.95 12.85
N GLU A 119 7.92 7.28 11.58
CA GLU A 119 8.07 6.30 10.51
C GLU A 119 9.23 5.30 10.74
N LEU A 120 10.25 5.64 11.53
CA LEU A 120 11.38 4.73 11.86
C LEU A 120 11.02 3.71 12.94
N THR A 121 9.90 3.89 13.65
CA THR A 121 9.44 2.94 14.68
C THR A 121 8.93 1.63 14.12
N LEU A 122 8.64 1.59 12.81
CA LEU A 122 8.26 0.39 12.07
C LEU A 122 9.06 0.33 10.76
N MET A 123 9.79 -0.76 10.55
CA MET A 123 10.59 -0.93 9.34
C MET A 123 10.55 -2.36 8.80
N ARG A 124 10.78 -2.49 7.50
CA ARG A 124 10.93 -3.79 6.84
C ARG A 124 11.92 -3.66 5.68
N LEU A 125 12.90 -4.54 5.64
CA LEU A 125 13.88 -4.61 4.57
C LEU A 125 13.61 -5.82 3.68
N GLU A 126 13.37 -5.57 2.40
CA GLU A 126 13.25 -6.62 1.39
C GLU A 126 14.55 -6.73 0.59
N LEU A 127 15.42 -7.65 1.00
CA LEU A 127 16.79 -7.74 0.46
C LEU A 127 16.85 -7.92 -1.06
N ARG A 128 15.99 -8.77 -1.62
CA ARG A 128 15.99 -9.06 -3.06
C ARG A 128 15.57 -7.87 -3.93
N ALA A 129 14.72 -7.00 -3.40
CA ALA A 129 14.25 -5.81 -4.08
C ALA A 129 15.12 -4.58 -3.79
N GLU A 130 16.01 -4.67 -2.79
CA GLU A 130 16.74 -3.54 -2.20
C GLU A 130 15.78 -2.39 -1.84
N GLU A 131 14.72 -2.74 -1.12
CA GLU A 131 13.65 -1.84 -0.68
C GLU A 131 13.55 -1.78 0.84
N LEU A 132 13.62 -0.57 1.38
CA LEU A 132 13.42 -0.28 2.80
C LEU A 132 12.04 0.39 2.97
N PHE A 133 11.14 -0.33 3.62
CA PHE A 133 9.83 0.16 4.01
C PHE A 133 9.91 0.77 5.41
N LEU A 134 9.29 1.94 5.57
CA LEU A 134 9.15 2.67 6.83
C LEU A 134 7.66 2.87 7.12
N GLY A 135 7.31 2.97 8.41
CA GLY A 135 5.93 3.08 8.88
C GLY A 135 5.18 4.25 8.23
N ASP A 136 3.87 4.09 8.00
CA ASP A 136 3.00 5.18 7.54
C ASP A 136 3.00 6.37 8.49
N VAL A 137 2.85 7.58 7.92
CA VAL A 137 2.70 8.83 8.67
C VAL A 137 1.25 9.25 8.53
N GLN A 138 0.58 9.48 9.67
CA GLN A 138 -0.81 9.87 9.74
C GLN A 138 -0.94 11.31 10.24
N THR A 139 -2.07 11.95 9.96
CA THR A 139 -2.38 13.30 10.46
C THR A 139 -2.52 13.35 11.98
N GLU A 140 -2.97 12.25 12.60
CA GLU A 140 -3.00 12.08 14.05
C GLU A 140 -1.80 11.25 14.52
N ARG A 141 -1.29 11.56 15.73
CA ARG A 141 -0.19 10.79 16.33
C ARG A 141 -0.68 9.40 16.73
N ALA A 142 -0.55 8.46 15.81
CA ALA A 142 -0.88 7.06 15.97
C ALA A 142 0.33 6.17 15.66
N GLN A 143 0.34 4.96 16.22
CA GLN A 143 1.34 3.96 15.88
C GLN A 143 1.19 3.57 14.39
N PRO A 144 2.29 3.48 13.61
CA PRO A 144 2.21 3.04 12.23
C PRO A 144 1.59 1.63 12.11
N ALA A 145 0.60 1.50 11.25
CA ALA A 145 -0.13 0.25 10.98
C ALA A 145 0.06 -0.23 9.53
N GLY A 146 0.81 0.53 8.74
CA GLY A 146 1.18 0.21 7.38
C GLY A 146 2.56 0.75 7.03
N TYR A 147 2.84 0.84 5.74
CA TYR A 147 4.11 1.37 5.24
C TYR A 147 3.87 2.48 4.23
N GLN A 148 4.78 3.43 4.20
CA GLN A 148 4.90 4.39 3.11
C GLN A 148 5.42 3.71 1.83
N SER A 149 5.54 4.50 0.76
CA SER A 149 6.30 4.07 -0.42
C SER A 149 7.72 3.67 0.00
N PRO A 150 8.26 2.55 -0.50
CA PRO A 150 9.57 2.08 -0.09
C PRO A 150 10.67 3.02 -0.58
N LEU A 151 11.68 3.20 0.26
CA LEU A 151 12.96 3.78 -0.14
C LEU A 151 13.78 2.73 -0.90
N ARG A 152 14.55 3.17 -1.88
CA ARG A 152 15.49 2.35 -2.64
C ARG A 152 16.91 2.62 -2.19
N SER A 153 17.76 1.61 -2.28
CA SER A 153 19.21 1.82 -2.15
C SER A 153 19.67 2.94 -3.09
N ALA A 154 20.43 3.91 -2.58
CA ALA A 154 21.02 4.98 -3.38
C ALA A 154 22.02 4.45 -4.44
N LYS A 155 22.48 3.20 -4.26
CA LYS A 155 23.33 2.48 -5.22
C LYS A 155 22.53 1.71 -6.27
N ALA A 156 21.19 1.73 -6.19
CA ALA A 156 20.32 1.02 -7.11
C ALA A 156 20.58 1.46 -8.56
N GLN A 157 20.93 0.48 -9.39
CA GLN A 157 21.14 0.71 -10.81
C GLN A 157 19.80 1.02 -11.49
N ARG A 158 19.81 1.90 -12.50
CA ARG A 158 18.63 2.26 -13.32
C ARG A 158 17.49 2.97 -12.57
N CYS A 159 17.82 3.87 -11.63
CA CYS A 159 16.85 4.78 -11.02
C CYS A 159 17.29 6.24 -11.15
N GLY A 160 16.69 6.98 -12.10
CA GLY A 160 17.02 8.38 -12.35
C GLY A 160 16.71 9.29 -11.15
N VAL A 161 15.54 9.11 -10.53
CA VAL A 161 15.11 9.87 -9.34
C VAL A 161 16.04 9.61 -8.15
N CYS A 162 16.42 8.35 -7.91
CA CYS A 162 17.30 7.98 -6.81
C CYS A 162 18.64 8.72 -6.89
N ARG A 163 19.20 8.92 -8.09
CA ARG A 163 20.44 9.69 -8.30
C ARG A 163 20.27 11.16 -7.98
N ILE A 164 19.14 11.76 -8.33
CA ILE A 164 18.85 13.18 -8.04
C ILE A 164 18.71 13.37 -6.52
N VAL A 165 17.92 12.50 -5.87
CA VAL A 165 17.65 12.57 -4.43
C VAL A 165 18.88 12.24 -3.58
N SER A 166 19.72 11.29 -4.02
CA SER A 166 20.93 10.92 -3.29
C SER A 166 22.03 11.98 -3.33
N SER A 167 22.04 12.85 -4.34
CA SER A 167 22.98 13.97 -4.45
C SER A 167 22.55 15.24 -3.73
N ALA A 168 21.32 15.30 -3.21
CA ALA A 168 20.78 16.49 -2.58
C ALA A 168 21.31 16.71 -1.15
N ASP A 169 21.23 17.95 -0.69
CA ASP A 169 21.61 18.35 0.67
C ASP A 169 20.59 19.34 1.27
N LEU A 170 20.78 19.72 2.54
CA LEU A 170 19.86 20.59 3.28
C LEU A 170 19.59 21.95 2.59
N HIS A 171 20.55 22.48 1.84
CA HIS A 171 20.44 23.76 1.16
C HIS A 171 19.99 23.63 -0.29
N HIS A 172 20.21 22.46 -0.89
CA HIS A 172 19.91 22.16 -2.29
C HIS A 172 18.97 20.94 -2.37
N PRO A 173 17.66 21.12 -2.10
CA PRO A 173 16.68 20.05 -2.27
C PRO A 173 16.62 19.58 -3.73
N PRO A 174 16.31 18.30 -3.96
CA PRO A 174 16.24 17.75 -5.30
C PRO A 174 15.04 18.31 -6.06
N VAL A 175 15.23 18.74 -7.30
CA VAL A 175 14.10 19.12 -8.17
C VAL A 175 13.83 17.97 -9.13
N LEU A 176 12.67 17.34 -9.02
CA LEU A 176 12.32 16.22 -9.90
C LEU A 176 11.85 16.73 -11.27
N PRO A 177 12.14 16.00 -12.36
CA PRO A 177 11.69 16.41 -13.68
C PRO A 177 10.17 16.38 -13.75
N ALA A 178 9.59 17.49 -14.23
CA ALA A 178 8.16 17.61 -14.47
C ALA A 178 7.66 16.45 -15.34
N ARG A 179 6.63 15.75 -14.86
CA ARG A 179 5.98 14.68 -15.63
C ARG A 179 4.74 15.26 -16.29
N SER A 180 4.52 14.92 -17.56
CA SER A 180 3.29 15.30 -18.25
C SER A 180 2.09 14.71 -17.50
N GLU A 181 1.16 15.55 -17.08
CA GLU A 181 -0.10 15.10 -16.49
C GLU A 181 -0.83 14.18 -17.46
N ARG A 182 -1.29 13.04 -16.93
CA ARG A 182 -2.05 12.07 -17.71
C ARG A 182 -3.53 12.17 -17.33
N PRO A 183 -4.44 12.27 -18.31
CA PRO A 183 -5.86 12.23 -18.02
C PRO A 183 -6.21 10.95 -17.25
N VAL A 184 -6.90 11.10 -16.12
CA VAL A 184 -7.39 9.96 -15.35
C VAL A 184 -8.46 9.25 -16.17
N ARG A 185 -8.16 8.03 -16.64
CA ARG A 185 -9.09 7.12 -17.31
C ARG A 185 -9.08 5.80 -16.57
N LEU A 186 -10.24 5.39 -16.08
CA LEU A 186 -10.38 4.18 -15.27
C LEU A 186 -10.57 2.93 -16.14
N GLN A 187 -11.05 3.09 -17.37
CA GLN A 187 -11.42 1.98 -18.26
C GLN A 187 -10.40 0.82 -18.29
N GLY A 188 -10.88 -0.39 -18.01
CA GLY A 188 -10.13 -1.64 -18.14
C GLY A 188 -9.84 -2.33 -16.81
N ASP A 189 -8.95 -3.32 -16.88
CA ASP A 189 -8.58 -4.17 -15.74
C ASP A 189 -7.26 -3.70 -15.11
N TRP A 190 -7.25 -3.59 -13.78
CA TRP A 190 -6.14 -3.11 -12.97
C TRP A 190 -5.87 -4.10 -11.84
N VAL A 191 -4.59 -4.27 -11.49
CA VAL A 191 -4.19 -5.28 -10.51
C VAL A 191 -3.05 -4.78 -9.63
N SER A 192 -3.02 -5.22 -8.37
CA SER A 192 -1.90 -4.93 -7.47
C SER A 192 -0.56 -5.31 -8.07
N THR A 193 0.47 -4.54 -7.74
CA THR A 193 1.85 -4.82 -8.14
C THR A 193 2.63 -5.62 -7.11
N ARG A 194 2.07 -5.78 -5.90
CA ARG A 194 2.65 -6.54 -4.78
C ARG A 194 1.57 -6.98 -3.80
N CYS A 195 1.98 -7.77 -2.80
CA CYS A 195 1.16 -8.05 -1.62
C CYS A 195 1.09 -6.77 -0.75
N GLU A 196 -0.10 -6.18 -0.64
CA GLU A 196 -0.30 -4.89 0.03
C GLU A 196 -0.53 -5.11 1.52
N VAL A 197 0.09 -4.27 2.36
CA VAL A 197 -0.10 -4.31 3.81
C VAL A 197 -1.30 -3.44 4.18
N ARG A 198 -2.16 -3.95 5.06
CA ARG A 198 -3.31 -3.21 5.59
C ARG A 198 -3.24 -3.19 7.11
N PRO A 199 -3.84 -2.17 7.75
CA PRO A 199 -4.09 -2.20 9.20
C PRO A 199 -4.79 -3.50 9.62
N GLY A 200 -4.61 -3.92 10.88
CA GLY A 200 -5.25 -5.14 11.38
C GLY A 200 -4.59 -6.45 10.96
N VAL A 201 -3.27 -6.41 10.66
CA VAL A 201 -2.43 -7.60 10.39
C VAL A 201 -2.79 -8.38 9.11
N LEU A 202 -3.55 -7.76 8.21
CA LEU A 202 -3.99 -8.38 6.96
C LEU A 202 -3.18 -7.89 5.78
N PHE A 203 -3.02 -8.79 4.82
CA PHE A 203 -2.45 -8.46 3.52
C PHE A 203 -3.49 -8.69 2.45
N LEU A 204 -3.42 -7.95 1.36
CA LEU A 204 -4.34 -8.16 0.26
C LEU A 204 -3.73 -7.96 -1.11
N THR A 205 -4.43 -8.50 -2.10
CA THR A 205 -4.28 -8.12 -3.50
C THR A 205 -5.63 -7.67 -4.05
N ARG A 206 -5.59 -6.68 -4.93
CA ARG A 206 -6.76 -6.08 -5.56
C ARG A 206 -6.75 -6.36 -7.05
N GLN A 207 -7.92 -6.66 -7.59
CA GLN A 207 -8.18 -6.64 -9.02
C GLN A 207 -9.45 -5.83 -9.26
N LEU A 208 -9.31 -4.69 -9.94
CA LEU A 208 -10.42 -3.78 -10.23
C LEU A 208 -10.67 -3.73 -11.74
N THR A 209 -11.94 -3.72 -12.12
CA THR A 209 -12.36 -3.57 -13.51
C THR A 209 -13.35 -2.41 -13.60
N PHE A 210 -13.07 -1.45 -14.47
CA PHE A 210 -13.96 -0.30 -14.68
C PHE A 210 -14.49 -0.29 -16.12
N HIS A 211 -15.77 0.04 -16.23
CA HIS A 211 -16.50 0.20 -17.47
C HIS A 211 -17.05 1.62 -17.56
N GLU A 212 -16.38 2.48 -18.33
CA GLU A 212 -16.72 3.89 -18.46
C GLU A 212 -18.06 4.10 -19.16
N ASP A 213 -18.37 3.31 -20.19
CA ASP A 213 -19.61 3.44 -20.96
C ASP A 213 -20.87 3.20 -20.11
N SER A 214 -20.80 2.24 -19.18
CA SER A 214 -21.91 1.89 -18.28
C SER A 214 -21.80 2.52 -16.90
N GLN A 215 -20.69 3.23 -16.61
CA GLN A 215 -20.37 3.77 -15.29
C GLN A 215 -20.44 2.71 -14.19
N THR A 216 -19.98 1.50 -14.48
CA THR A 216 -19.98 0.36 -13.55
C THR A 216 -18.58 -0.13 -13.27
N TRP A 217 -18.41 -0.74 -12.12
CA TRP A 217 -17.14 -1.31 -11.70
C TRP A 217 -17.35 -2.65 -11.01
N THR A 218 -16.31 -3.49 -11.04
CA THR A 218 -16.20 -4.70 -10.25
C THR A 218 -14.84 -4.74 -9.57
N GLY A 219 -14.78 -5.28 -8.36
CA GLY A 219 -13.55 -5.43 -7.60
C GLY A 219 -13.47 -6.80 -6.95
N GLN A 220 -12.30 -7.40 -6.99
CA GLN A 220 -11.93 -8.58 -6.24
C GLN A 220 -10.81 -8.22 -5.26
N TYR A 221 -11.01 -8.54 -3.99
CA TYR A 221 -10.07 -8.31 -2.90
C TYR A 221 -9.78 -9.65 -2.23
N ASP A 222 -8.61 -10.20 -2.49
CA ASP A 222 -8.17 -11.45 -1.87
C ASP A 222 -7.32 -11.09 -0.65
N HIS A 223 -7.70 -11.59 0.53
CA HIS A 223 -7.02 -11.32 1.80
C HIS A 223 -6.17 -12.51 2.24
N PHE A 224 -5.07 -12.22 2.90
CA PHE A 224 -4.04 -13.17 3.29
C PHE A 224 -3.53 -12.90 4.71
N SER A 225 -3.04 -13.95 5.36
CA SER A 225 -2.48 -13.88 6.71
C SER A 225 -0.96 -13.63 6.76
N ASP A 226 -0.32 -13.56 5.60
CA ASP A 226 1.13 -13.46 5.47
C ASP A 226 1.57 -12.41 4.43
N PRO A 227 2.76 -11.81 4.63
CA PRO A 227 3.27 -10.68 3.84
C PRO A 227 3.68 -11.02 2.39
N VAL A 228 3.55 -12.28 1.98
CA VAL A 228 3.83 -12.74 0.62
C VAL A 228 2.59 -13.32 -0.07
N CYS A 229 1.40 -13.11 0.52
CA CYS A 229 0.12 -13.51 -0.03
C CYS A 229 0.04 -15.00 -0.40
N ARG A 230 0.54 -15.87 0.49
CA ARG A 230 0.57 -17.33 0.29
C ARG A 230 -0.63 -18.05 0.92
N HIS A 231 -1.11 -17.57 2.06
CA HIS A 231 -2.13 -18.20 2.88
C HIS A 231 -3.42 -17.35 2.85
N PRO A 232 -4.33 -17.63 1.90
CA PRO A 232 -5.57 -16.86 1.76
C PRO A 232 -6.50 -17.12 2.95
N THR A 233 -7.12 -16.04 3.45
CA THR A 233 -8.05 -16.09 4.60
C THR A 233 -9.50 -16.00 4.14
N PHE A 234 -9.82 -14.98 3.32
CA PHE A 234 -11.10 -14.82 2.65
C PHE A 234 -10.94 -13.91 1.44
N SER A 235 -11.96 -13.88 0.57
CA SER A 235 -12.04 -12.92 -0.53
C SER A 235 -13.37 -12.20 -0.55
N ILE A 236 -13.33 -10.94 -0.99
CA ILE A 236 -14.52 -10.10 -1.21
C ILE A 236 -14.60 -9.78 -2.70
N SER A 237 -15.73 -10.09 -3.31
CA SER A 237 -16.11 -9.57 -4.63
C SER A 237 -17.15 -8.49 -4.45
N ALA A 238 -16.93 -7.30 -4.99
CA ALA A 238 -17.84 -6.17 -4.89
C ALA A 238 -18.13 -5.58 -6.27
N SER A 239 -19.32 -5.02 -6.45
CA SER A 239 -19.65 -4.28 -7.66
C SER A 239 -20.69 -3.20 -7.42
N GLY A 240 -20.75 -2.27 -8.38
CA GLY A 240 -21.76 -1.23 -8.40
C GLY A 240 -21.48 -0.18 -9.45
N ARG A 241 -21.81 1.07 -9.14
CA ARG A 241 -21.69 2.21 -10.07
C ARG A 241 -20.69 3.23 -9.55
N TYR A 242 -20.19 4.07 -10.45
CA TYR A 242 -19.36 5.20 -10.07
C TYR A 242 -19.66 6.43 -10.92
N THR A 243 -19.44 7.61 -10.35
CA THR A 243 -19.53 8.88 -11.06
C THR A 243 -18.21 9.63 -10.96
N ARG A 244 -17.87 10.34 -12.04
CA ARG A 244 -16.69 11.20 -12.11
C ARG A 244 -17.05 12.58 -11.59
N GLY A 245 -16.26 13.10 -10.65
CA GLY A 245 -16.37 14.45 -10.12
C GLY A 245 -15.39 15.43 -10.77
N ALA A 246 -15.14 16.53 -10.06
CA ALA A 246 -14.20 17.56 -10.46
C ALA A 246 -12.74 17.10 -10.31
N PRO A 247 -11.77 17.79 -10.95
CA PRO A 247 -10.38 17.74 -10.54
C PRO A 247 -10.23 18.08 -9.05
N SER A 248 -9.30 17.43 -8.36
CA SER A 248 -9.07 17.69 -6.94
C SER A 248 -8.47 19.07 -6.72
N ALA A 249 -9.03 19.83 -5.78
CA ALA A 249 -8.44 21.09 -5.34
C ALA A 249 -7.16 20.88 -4.49
N ALA A 250 -7.03 19.72 -3.84
CA ALA A 250 -5.94 19.41 -2.92
C ALA A 250 -4.71 18.82 -3.63
N ILE A 251 -4.90 18.07 -4.72
CA ILE A 251 -3.81 17.37 -5.39
C ILE A 251 -3.91 17.55 -6.90
N ARG A 252 -2.96 18.30 -7.47
CA ARG A 252 -2.87 18.54 -8.92
C ARG A 252 -2.79 17.21 -9.70
N GLY A 253 -3.53 17.13 -10.81
CA GLY A 253 -3.61 15.94 -11.66
C GLY A 253 -4.46 14.79 -11.09
N ALA A 254 -5.01 14.92 -9.88
CA ALA A 254 -5.96 13.96 -9.31
C ALA A 254 -7.41 14.36 -9.61
N VAL A 255 -8.30 13.37 -9.63
CA VAL A 255 -9.73 13.54 -9.95
C VAL A 255 -10.57 12.84 -8.90
N GLU A 256 -11.63 13.51 -8.46
CA GLU A 256 -12.58 12.96 -7.50
C GLU A 256 -13.56 11.99 -8.16
N PHE A 257 -13.90 10.92 -7.47
CA PHE A 257 -14.93 9.98 -7.87
C PHE A 257 -15.85 9.65 -6.71
N THR A 258 -17.08 9.25 -7.02
CA THR A 258 -18.02 8.71 -6.03
C THR A 258 -18.42 7.31 -6.47
N PHE A 259 -18.14 6.33 -5.63
CA PHE A 259 -18.46 4.93 -5.86
C PHE A 259 -19.66 4.53 -5.02
N THR A 260 -20.62 3.84 -5.61
CA THR A 260 -21.71 3.19 -4.88
C THR A 260 -21.57 1.69 -5.05
N VAL A 261 -21.27 1.02 -3.94
CA VAL A 261 -21.24 -0.44 -3.83
C VAL A 261 -22.67 -0.92 -3.60
N THR A 262 -23.14 -1.82 -4.46
CA THR A 262 -24.53 -2.33 -4.41
C THR A 262 -24.60 -3.83 -4.24
N GLN A 263 -23.56 -4.56 -4.64
CA GLN A 263 -23.53 -6.02 -4.57
C GLN A 263 -22.21 -6.47 -3.94
N MET A 264 -22.28 -7.49 -3.10
CA MET A 264 -21.11 -8.08 -2.47
C MET A 264 -21.26 -9.60 -2.30
N THR A 265 -20.17 -10.30 -2.55
CA THR A 265 -20.01 -11.72 -2.28
C THR A 265 -18.78 -11.93 -1.43
N VAL A 266 -18.88 -12.79 -0.42
CA VAL A 266 -17.75 -13.16 0.45
C VAL A 266 -17.46 -14.65 0.25
N THR A 267 -16.18 -15.01 0.22
CA THR A 267 -15.73 -16.41 0.18
C THR A 267 -14.71 -16.65 1.30
N PRO A 268 -15.02 -17.44 2.33
CA PRO A 268 -14.02 -17.81 3.33
C PRO A 268 -13.07 -18.85 2.74
N MET A 269 -11.76 -18.64 2.88
CA MET A 269 -10.72 -19.49 2.26
C MET A 269 -9.98 -20.36 3.28
N ASP A 270 -10.11 -20.06 4.57
CA ASP A 270 -9.56 -20.86 5.66
C ASP A 270 -10.63 -21.32 6.67
N VAL A 271 -10.22 -22.23 7.57
CA VAL A 271 -11.09 -22.78 8.61
C VAL A 271 -11.45 -21.73 9.66
N ALA A 272 -10.49 -20.89 10.06
CA ALA A 272 -10.69 -19.89 11.12
C ALA A 272 -11.77 -18.87 10.74
N THR A 273 -11.70 -18.33 9.51
CA THR A 273 -12.66 -17.37 8.98
C THR A 273 -14.01 -18.03 8.73
N THR A 274 -14.04 -19.27 8.21
CA THR A 274 -15.30 -20.02 8.06
C THR A 274 -16.01 -20.19 9.42
N SER A 275 -15.27 -20.58 10.45
CA SER A 275 -15.82 -20.73 11.80
C SER A 275 -16.31 -19.40 12.36
N LEU A 276 -15.54 -18.32 12.18
CA LEU A 276 -15.95 -16.97 12.60
C LEU A 276 -17.25 -16.53 11.94
N LEU A 277 -17.38 -16.67 10.61
CA LEU A 277 -18.59 -16.27 9.89
C LEU A 277 -19.83 -17.05 10.34
N ASN A 278 -19.67 -18.30 10.78
CA ASN A 278 -20.77 -19.11 11.33
C ASN A 278 -21.17 -18.73 12.77
N VAL A 279 -20.44 -17.83 13.45
CA VAL A 279 -20.85 -17.30 14.76
C VAL A 279 -21.94 -16.23 14.62
N PHE A 280 -21.90 -15.46 13.54
CA PHE A 280 -22.85 -14.38 13.28
C PHE A 280 -24.23 -14.93 12.90
N ARG A 281 -25.29 -14.29 13.40
CA ARG A 281 -26.67 -14.79 13.29
C ARG A 281 -27.58 -13.82 12.56
N GLY A 282 -28.73 -14.31 12.11
CA GLY A 282 -29.74 -13.49 11.46
C GLY A 282 -29.25 -12.89 10.14
N ARG A 283 -29.36 -11.58 9.99
CA ARG A 283 -29.03 -10.85 8.75
C ARG A 283 -27.69 -10.13 8.82
N GLU A 284 -26.74 -10.66 9.59
CA GLU A 284 -25.47 -9.97 9.81
C GLU A 284 -24.44 -10.23 8.70
N CYS A 285 -24.41 -11.42 8.10
CA CYS A 285 -23.48 -11.74 7.02
C CYS A 285 -23.87 -13.05 6.31
N GLY A 286 -24.66 -12.96 5.25
CA GLY A 286 -25.08 -14.13 4.46
C GLY A 286 -26.01 -15.08 5.23
N SER A 287 -26.04 -16.35 4.80
CA SER A 287 -26.94 -17.36 5.35
C SER A 287 -26.36 -17.98 6.62
N GLU A 288 -27.03 -17.77 7.76
CA GLU A 288 -26.63 -18.25 9.08
C GLU A 288 -26.27 -19.75 9.10
N GLY A 289 -25.14 -20.10 9.75
CA GLY A 289 -24.69 -21.48 9.95
C GLY A 289 -24.31 -22.26 8.70
N SER A 290 -24.33 -21.63 7.52
CA SER A 290 -24.15 -22.31 6.24
C SER A 290 -22.81 -22.02 5.55
N TRP A 291 -21.93 -21.22 6.18
CA TRP A 291 -20.63 -20.88 5.61
C TRP A 291 -19.75 -22.13 5.49
N ARG A 292 -19.19 -22.32 4.29
CA ARG A 292 -18.28 -23.42 3.97
C ARG A 292 -17.03 -22.87 3.31
N ARG A 293 -15.87 -23.42 3.67
CA ARG A 293 -14.58 -23.04 3.09
C ARG A 293 -14.61 -23.19 1.56
N GLY A 294 -14.20 -22.13 0.86
CA GLY A 294 -14.14 -22.04 -0.59
C GLY A 294 -15.49 -21.84 -1.29
N VAL A 295 -16.59 -21.73 -0.55
CA VAL A 295 -17.93 -21.55 -1.12
C VAL A 295 -18.35 -20.08 -0.98
N PRO A 296 -18.54 -19.35 -2.08
CA PRO A 296 -19.01 -17.97 -2.03
C PRO A 296 -20.45 -17.89 -1.51
N GLN A 297 -20.78 -16.83 -0.78
CA GLN A 297 -22.16 -16.43 -0.53
C GLN A 297 -22.38 -14.96 -0.85
N ASP A 298 -23.54 -14.67 -1.43
CA ASP A 298 -24.05 -13.32 -1.60
C ASP A 298 -24.52 -12.77 -0.24
N VAL A 299 -23.96 -11.64 0.15
CA VAL A 299 -24.28 -10.92 1.40
C VAL A 299 -25.08 -9.63 1.12
N THR A 300 -25.51 -9.42 -0.12
CA THR A 300 -26.27 -8.22 -0.53
C THR A 300 -27.64 -8.17 0.14
N TRP A 301 -28.34 -9.31 0.22
CA TRP A 301 -29.66 -9.41 0.83
C TRP A 301 -29.63 -9.26 2.37
N THR A 302 -28.46 -9.44 2.99
CA THR A 302 -28.19 -9.12 4.41
C THR A 302 -27.74 -7.67 4.61
N SER A 303 -27.85 -6.82 3.60
CA SER A 303 -27.35 -5.43 3.65
C SER A 303 -25.85 -5.36 3.97
N GLY A 304 -25.08 -6.31 3.44
CA GLY A 304 -23.64 -6.43 3.65
C GLY A 304 -23.27 -7.54 4.62
N CYS A 305 -22.07 -7.42 5.18
CA CYS A 305 -21.47 -8.36 6.12
C CYS A 305 -20.86 -7.59 7.30
N ALA A 306 -21.64 -7.44 8.38
CA ALA A 306 -21.25 -6.76 9.60
C ALA A 306 -20.01 -7.38 10.26
N ALA A 307 -19.84 -8.70 10.14
CA ALA A 307 -18.67 -9.45 10.60
C ALA A 307 -17.35 -8.93 10.00
N LEU A 308 -17.42 -8.43 8.76
CA LEU A 308 -16.28 -7.85 8.04
C LEU A 308 -16.35 -6.31 8.02
N GLY A 309 -17.25 -5.70 8.80
CA GLY A 309 -17.40 -4.25 8.88
C GLY A 309 -18.02 -3.60 7.64
N VAL A 310 -18.61 -4.37 6.71
CA VAL A 310 -19.17 -3.83 5.47
C VAL A 310 -20.69 -3.79 5.51
N ARG A 311 -21.27 -2.63 5.17
CA ARG A 311 -22.72 -2.44 5.01
C ARG A 311 -23.03 -2.15 3.55
N LEU A 312 -24.23 -2.49 3.08
CA LEU A 312 -24.70 -2.20 1.73
C LEU A 312 -26.11 -1.55 1.76
N PRO A 313 -26.40 -0.66 0.79
CA PRO A 313 -25.44 -0.06 -0.14
C PRO A 313 -24.44 0.84 0.59
N HIS A 314 -23.24 0.99 0.03
CA HIS A 314 -22.20 1.84 0.59
C HIS A 314 -21.72 2.84 -0.45
N THR A 315 -21.54 4.09 -0.04
CA THR A 315 -20.99 5.13 -0.89
C THR A 315 -19.60 5.50 -0.40
N GLU A 316 -18.63 5.47 -1.30
CA GLU A 316 -17.25 5.86 -1.03
C GLU A 316 -16.85 7.06 -1.90
N TYR A 317 -16.27 8.06 -1.26
CA TYR A 317 -15.71 9.25 -1.88
C TYR A 317 -14.22 9.01 -2.13
N GLU A 318 -13.86 8.73 -3.38
CA GLU A 318 -12.54 8.31 -3.79
C GLU A 318 -11.75 9.40 -4.52
N LEU A 319 -10.43 9.25 -4.53
CA LEU A 319 -9.52 10.12 -5.26
C LEU A 319 -8.66 9.28 -6.19
N PHE A 320 -8.58 9.62 -7.47
CA PHE A 320 -7.78 8.89 -8.45
C PHE A 320 -6.74 9.75 -9.14
N ARG A 321 -5.55 9.19 -9.37
CA ARG A 321 -4.49 9.80 -10.20
C ARG A 321 -3.92 8.75 -11.16
N ALA A 322 -3.60 9.18 -12.38
CA ALA A 322 -2.95 8.34 -13.37
C ALA A 322 -1.43 8.58 -13.35
N GLY A 323 -0.66 7.51 -13.53
CA GLY A 323 0.80 7.59 -13.59
C GLY A 323 1.41 6.52 -14.46
N GLN A 324 2.75 6.45 -14.42
CA GLN A 324 3.52 5.41 -15.09
C GLN A 324 4.72 4.99 -14.23
N ASP A 325 5.06 3.70 -14.34
CA ASP A 325 6.31 3.20 -13.80
C ASP A 325 7.51 3.61 -14.68
N PRO A 326 8.76 3.40 -14.23
CA PRO A 326 9.95 3.71 -15.03
C PRO A 326 10.05 2.94 -16.35
N SER A 327 9.30 1.84 -16.51
CA SER A 327 9.24 1.05 -17.75
C SER A 327 8.13 1.53 -18.70
N GLY A 328 7.37 2.56 -18.31
CA GLY A 328 6.27 3.13 -19.08
C GLY A 328 4.92 2.42 -18.89
N HIS A 329 4.81 1.43 -18.01
CA HIS A 329 3.53 0.78 -17.73
C HIS A 329 2.58 1.74 -17.02
N SER A 330 1.31 1.71 -17.40
CA SER A 330 0.27 2.52 -16.75
C SER A 330 0.06 2.10 -15.30
N LEU A 331 0.06 3.10 -14.42
CA LEU A 331 -0.27 3.00 -13.01
C LEU A 331 -1.57 3.76 -12.72
N LEU A 332 -2.40 3.18 -11.85
CA LEU A 332 -3.60 3.82 -11.31
C LEU A 332 -3.48 3.89 -9.79
N TYR A 333 -3.51 5.11 -9.28
CA TYR A 333 -3.51 5.41 -7.86
C TYR A 333 -4.94 5.71 -7.43
N ASN A 334 -5.39 5.09 -6.34
CA ASN A 334 -6.66 5.40 -5.70
C ASN A 334 -6.43 5.77 -4.22
N GLY A 335 -7.40 6.41 -3.59
CA GLY A 335 -7.24 7.10 -2.32
C GLY A 335 -6.78 6.18 -1.19
N GLN A 336 -5.85 6.65 -0.36
CA GLN A 336 -5.38 5.94 0.83
C GLN A 336 -6.55 5.60 1.76
N ARG A 337 -6.55 4.39 2.31
CA ARG A 337 -7.55 3.99 3.30
C ARG A 337 -7.16 4.53 4.68
N PRO A 338 -8.10 5.08 5.45
CA PRO A 338 -7.83 5.52 6.81
C PRO A 338 -7.29 4.38 7.68
N SER A 339 -6.21 4.63 8.41
CA SER A 339 -5.59 3.62 9.28
C SER A 339 -6.42 3.34 10.54
N ASP A 340 -7.33 4.24 10.91
CA ASP A 340 -8.33 4.07 11.98
C ASP A 340 -9.47 3.11 11.61
N GLY A 341 -9.50 2.60 10.36
CA GLY A 341 -10.53 1.71 9.86
C GLY A 341 -11.85 2.39 9.50
N SER A 342 -11.89 3.72 9.52
CA SER A 342 -13.03 4.46 9.00
C SER A 342 -13.10 4.35 7.47
N SER A 343 -14.29 4.57 6.93
CA SER A 343 -14.52 4.63 5.48
C SER A 343 -14.61 6.08 5.01
N PRO A 344 -14.16 6.42 3.79
CA PRO A 344 -14.40 7.71 3.16
C PRO A 344 -15.88 7.83 2.72
N ASP A 345 -16.79 7.80 3.69
CA ASP A 345 -18.25 7.69 3.52
C ASP A 345 -18.96 9.02 3.25
N ARG A 346 -18.20 10.12 3.27
CA ARG A 346 -18.65 11.49 3.05
C ARG A 346 -17.57 12.32 2.33
N PRO A 347 -17.92 13.42 1.64
CA PRO A 347 -16.95 14.23 0.91
C PRO A 347 -15.78 14.72 1.76
N GLU A 348 -16.03 15.09 3.02
CA GLU A 348 -15.03 15.64 3.94
C GLU A 348 -14.01 14.59 4.40
N ARG A 349 -14.33 13.30 4.24
CA ARG A 349 -13.43 12.18 4.53
C ARG A 349 -12.73 11.65 3.29
N ARG A 350 -12.83 12.34 2.15
CA ARG A 350 -12.14 11.94 0.92
C ARG A 350 -10.62 11.85 1.19
N PRO A 351 -9.94 10.77 0.76
CA PRO A 351 -8.51 10.64 0.95
C PRO A 351 -7.72 11.76 0.27
N THR A 352 -6.63 12.20 0.92
CA THR A 352 -5.70 13.23 0.44
C THR A 352 -4.32 12.68 0.09
N SER A 353 -4.23 11.37 -0.06
CA SER A 353 -3.04 10.61 -0.42
C SER A 353 -3.46 9.32 -1.12
N PHE A 354 -2.49 8.49 -1.53
CA PHE A 354 -2.75 7.33 -2.37
C PHE A 354 -2.28 6.01 -1.74
N GLN A 355 -3.02 4.95 -2.04
CA GLN A 355 -2.56 3.56 -1.82
C GLN A 355 -1.39 3.22 -2.77
N PRO A 356 -0.70 2.08 -2.55
CA PRO A 356 0.14 1.48 -3.57
C PRO A 356 -0.60 1.40 -4.93
N PRO A 357 0.06 1.73 -6.05
CA PRO A 357 -0.61 1.81 -7.34
C PRO A 357 -0.98 0.42 -7.86
N LEU A 358 -2.07 0.37 -8.62
CA LEU A 358 -2.42 -0.75 -9.47
C LEU A 358 -1.74 -0.60 -10.83
N THR A 359 -1.35 -1.70 -11.47
CA THR A 359 -0.88 -1.71 -12.85
C THR A 359 -1.97 -2.20 -13.79
N ARG A 360 -2.02 -1.63 -15.00
CA ARG A 360 -2.99 -2.07 -16.00
C ARG A 360 -2.64 -3.45 -16.52
N CYS A 361 -3.63 -4.33 -16.61
CA CYS A 361 -3.44 -5.59 -17.32
C CYS A 361 -3.42 -5.31 -18.82
N SER A 362 -2.28 -5.55 -19.47
CA SER A 362 -2.16 -5.33 -20.91
C SER A 362 -3.13 -6.23 -21.69
N ARG A 363 -3.82 -5.65 -22.67
CA ARG A 363 -4.50 -6.38 -23.74
C ARG A 363 -3.43 -6.66 -24.80
N GLY A 364 -3.20 -7.93 -25.13
CA GLY A 364 -1.95 -8.41 -25.76
C GLY A 364 -1.37 -7.54 -26.88
N GLY A 365 -0.20 -6.96 -26.61
CA GLY A 365 0.81 -6.63 -27.61
C GLY A 365 1.90 -7.69 -27.56
N ARG A 366 2.39 -8.14 -28.71
CA ARG A 366 3.38 -9.22 -28.87
C ARG A 366 4.71 -8.84 -28.19
N GLU A 367 4.92 -9.26 -26.96
CA GLU A 367 6.27 -9.43 -26.42
C GLU A 367 6.78 -10.80 -26.89
N ARG A 368 7.75 -10.79 -27.79
CA ARG A 368 8.51 -11.97 -28.19
C ARG A 368 9.37 -12.41 -27.00
N GLU A 369 8.84 -13.26 -26.14
CA GLU A 369 9.67 -14.02 -25.21
C GLU A 369 10.39 -15.14 -25.98
N ARG A 370 11.71 -15.01 -26.08
CA ARG A 370 12.61 -16.13 -26.41
C ARG A 370 12.58 -17.09 -25.22
N GLU A 371 11.76 -18.14 -25.32
CA GLU A 371 11.83 -19.28 -24.41
C GLU A 371 13.20 -19.95 -24.52
N ARG A 372 13.92 -20.02 -23.39
CA ARG A 372 14.97 -21.02 -23.18
C ARG A 372 14.44 -21.99 -22.11
N PRO A 373 14.41 -23.30 -22.38
CA PRO A 373 13.80 -24.27 -21.47
C PRO A 373 14.74 -24.55 -20.28
N PHE A 374 14.30 -24.19 -19.07
CA PHE A 374 14.95 -24.65 -17.84
C PHE A 374 14.33 -25.98 -17.40
N ARG A 375 15.18 -27.00 -17.31
CA ARG A 375 14.87 -28.35 -16.84
C ARG A 375 14.59 -28.36 -15.33
N LEU A 376 13.49 -28.98 -14.92
CA LEU A 376 13.24 -29.34 -13.51
C LEU A 376 14.12 -30.54 -13.13
N SER A 377 14.81 -30.44 -11.99
CA SER A 377 15.32 -31.59 -11.25
C SER A 377 14.53 -31.71 -9.95
N SER A 378 13.96 -32.89 -9.75
CA SER A 378 13.22 -33.30 -8.56
C SER A 378 14.16 -33.52 -7.37
N GLY A 379 13.80 -32.96 -6.21
CA GLY A 379 14.39 -33.30 -4.91
C GLY A 379 13.28 -33.37 -3.85
N SER A 380 13.03 -34.56 -3.36
CA SER A 380 12.06 -34.93 -2.33
C SER A 380 12.55 -34.60 -0.92
N HIS A 381 11.73 -34.03 -0.05
CA HIS A 381 11.82 -34.26 1.40
C HIS A 381 10.45 -34.06 2.11
N THR A 382 10.24 -34.91 3.11
CA THR A 382 9.02 -35.19 3.90
C THR A 382 8.73 -34.15 5.00
N PRO A 383 7.49 -34.10 5.53
CA PRO A 383 7.04 -33.04 6.44
C PRO A 383 7.25 -33.39 7.93
N HIS A 384 7.59 -32.38 8.74
CA HIS A 384 7.48 -32.44 10.20
C HIS A 384 6.34 -31.53 10.67
N THR A 385 5.41 -32.13 11.42
CA THR A 385 4.31 -31.55 12.18
C THR A 385 4.77 -31.07 13.54
N LEU A 386 4.13 -30.01 14.09
CA LEU A 386 3.88 -29.71 15.53
C LEU A 386 3.11 -28.37 15.67
N PRO A 387 2.47 -28.04 16.81
CA PRO A 387 1.03 -27.88 16.89
C PRO A 387 0.53 -26.43 17.02
N ALA A 388 -0.79 -26.31 16.89
CA ALA A 388 -1.58 -25.09 17.03
C ALA A 388 -1.69 -24.61 18.49
N ALA A 389 -1.59 -23.29 18.68
CA ALA A 389 -2.14 -22.58 19.82
C ALA A 389 -2.76 -21.26 19.35
N ALA A 390 -3.94 -20.98 19.89
CA ALA A 390 -4.89 -19.97 19.48
C ALA A 390 -4.55 -18.57 20.00
N ALA A 391 -5.00 -17.54 19.27
CA ALA A 391 -5.47 -16.29 19.85
C ALA A 391 -6.41 -15.57 18.86
N LEU A 392 -7.66 -15.39 19.29
CA LEU A 392 -8.67 -14.52 18.68
C LEU A 392 -8.33 -13.06 18.99
N VAL A 393 -8.13 -12.24 17.95
CA VAL A 393 -8.44 -10.81 17.98
C VAL A 393 -8.92 -10.44 16.57
N LEU A 394 -10.21 -10.16 16.43
CA LEU A 394 -10.79 -9.50 15.27
C LEU A 394 -11.84 -8.54 15.80
N LEU A 395 -11.65 -7.24 15.54
CA LEU A 395 -12.70 -6.37 15.02
C LEU A 395 -12.07 -5.03 14.58
N HIS A 396 -12.52 -4.56 13.41
CA HIS A 396 -12.27 -3.27 12.76
C HIS A 396 -10.94 -3.11 12.00
N THR A 397 -11.02 -3.25 10.67
CA THR A 397 -10.26 -2.54 9.61
C THR A 397 -10.35 -3.35 8.30
N LEU A 398 -11.51 -3.36 7.66
CA LEU A 398 -11.71 -4.05 6.38
C LEU A 398 -12.51 -3.17 5.43
N LEU A 399 -11.86 -2.14 4.90
CA LEU A 399 -12.15 -1.51 3.61
C LEU A 399 -11.00 -0.59 3.21
#